data_AF-A0A925WJH1-F1
#
_entry.id   AF-A0A925WJH1-F1
#
_cell.length_a   1.000
_cell.length_b   1.000
_cell.length_c   1.000
_cell.angle_alpha   90.00
_cell.angle_beta   90.00
_cell.angle_gamma   90.00
#
_symmetry.space_group_name_H-M   'P 1'
#
loop_
_entity.id
_entity.type
_entity.pdbx_description
1 polymer ?
#
loop_
_entity_poly.entity_id
_entity_poly.type
_entity_poly.pdbx_seq_one_letter_code
_entity_poly.pdbx_strand_id
1 'polypeptide(L)'
;MRKYWRVIVLGLVVSAAAIWMIFRDINPALLWDALQAAFTPSGLLWFAAGALLAVGGLGVRAVRWRILLSGGLPLVRAFHILNIAYLVNGVLPLRAGE
;
A
#
# COMPACT_ATOMS: atom_id res chain seq x y z
N MET A 1 4.16 1.20 27.14
CA MET A 1 4.25 -0.12 26.44
C MET A 1 3.49 -1.25 27.14
N ARG A 2 3.58 -1.43 28.47
CA ARG A 2 2.84 -2.50 29.21
C ARG A 2 1.31 -2.53 29.01
N LYS A 3 0.67 -1.37 28.79
CA LYS A 3 -0.79 -1.23 28.66
C LYS A 3 -1.37 -1.81 27.36
N TYR A 4 -0.56 -1.96 26.29
CA TYR A 4 -1.02 -2.42 24.97
C TYR A 4 -0.41 -3.75 24.53
N TRP A 5 0.34 -4.43 25.39
CA TRP A 5 1.01 -5.69 25.07
C TRP A 5 0.05 -6.76 24.54
N ARG A 6 -1.16 -6.85 25.11
CA ARG A 6 -2.19 -7.80 24.67
C ARG A 6 -2.63 -7.55 23.23
N VAL A 7 -2.77 -6.29 22.83
CA VAL A 7 -3.16 -5.90 21.46
C VAL A 7 -2.03 -6.20 20.48
N ILE A 8 -0.78 -5.92 20.87
CA ILE A 8 0.39 -6.22 20.05
C ILE A 8 0.52 -7.72 19.82
N VAL A 9 0.42 -8.53 20.89
CA VAL A 9 0.51 -9.99 20.78
C VAL A 9 -0.64 -10.55 19.95
N LEU A 10 -1.87 -10.08 20.16
CA LEU A 10 -3.01 -10.55 19.38
C LEU A 10 -2.86 -10.18 17.90
N GLY A 11 -2.44 -8.96 17.58
CA GLY A 11 -2.14 -8.54 16.21
C GLY A 11 -1.02 -9.36 15.57
N LEU A 12 0.01 -9.73 16.34
CA LEU A 12 1.12 -10.55 15.87
C LEU A 12 0.69 -12.00 15.60
N VAL A 13 -0.10 -12.58 16.50
CA VAL A 13 -0.66 -13.94 16.34
C VAL A 13 -1.60 -14.00 15.13
N VAL A 14 -2.49 -13.03 14.97
CA VAL A 14 -3.41 -12.98 13.82
C VAL A 14 -2.64 -12.79 12.52
N SER A 15 -1.66 -11.88 12.49
CA SER A 15 -0.79 -11.68 11.32
C SER A 15 -0.02 -12.96 10.97
N ALA A 16 0.55 -13.64 11.97
CA ALA A 16 1.29 -14.89 11.76
C ALA A 16 0.37 -16.02 11.26
N ALA A 17 -0.84 -16.13 11.80
CA ALA A 17 -1.83 -17.11 11.33
C ALA A 17 -2.24 -16.84 9.87
N ALA A 18 -2.47 -15.58 9.50
CA ALA A 18 -2.80 -15.20 8.13
C ALA A 18 -1.65 -15.52 7.16
N ILE A 19 -0.41 -15.21 7.54
CA ILE A 19 0.79 -15.58 6.78
C ILE A 19 0.86 -17.10 6.60
N TRP A 20 0.69 -17.86 7.69
CA TRP A 20 0.72 -19.32 7.63
C TRP A 20 -0.35 -19.88 6.70
N MET A 21 -1.58 -19.36 6.75
CA MET A 21 -2.66 -19.77 5.84
C MET A 21 -2.31 -19.51 4.37
N ILE A 22 -1.72 -18.36 4.06
CA ILE A 22 -1.30 -18.01 2.69
C ILE A 22 -0.22 -18.99 2.19
N PHE A 23 0.80 -19.26 3.00
CA PHE A 23 1.92 -20.12 2.59
C PHE A 23 1.58 -21.60 2.56
N ARG A 24 0.60 -22.06 3.34
CA ARG A 24 0.21 -23.48 3.41
C ARG A 24 -0.23 -24.04 2.06
N ASP A 25 -0.97 -23.25 1.27
CA ASP A 25 -1.60 -23.71 0.04
C ASP A 25 -0.92 -23.17 -1.23
N ILE A 26 0.18 -22.40 -1.09
CA ILE A 26 0.90 -21.84 -2.25
C ILE A 26 1.79 -22.89 -2.91
N ASN A 27 1.55 -23.12 -4.20
CA ASN A 27 2.51 -23.81 -5.07
C ASN A 27 3.49 -22.78 -5.67
N PRO A 28 4.79 -22.84 -5.34
CA PRO A 28 5.77 -21.87 -5.80
C PRO A 28 5.97 -21.89 -7.33
N ALA A 29 5.77 -23.03 -7.99
CA ALA A 29 5.85 -23.12 -9.45
C ALA A 29 4.69 -22.36 -10.11
N LEU A 30 3.46 -22.58 -9.64
CA LEU A 30 2.27 -21.88 -10.14
C LEU A 30 2.38 -20.37 -9.90
N LEU A 31 2.92 -19.96 -8.74
CA LEU A 31 3.17 -18.55 -8.44
C LEU A 31 4.14 -17.92 -9.44
N TRP A 32 5.22 -18.64 -9.79
CA TRP A 32 6.20 -18.17 -10.75
C TRP A 32 5.62 -18.03 -12.16
N ASP A 33 4.84 -19.03 -12.60
CA ASP A 33 4.15 -18.98 -13.89
C ASP A 33 3.18 -17.80 -13.97
N ALA A 34 2.42 -17.55 -12.89
CA ALA A 34 1.50 -16.42 -12.81
C ALA A 34 2.22 -15.06 -12.85
N LEU A 35 3.38 -14.94 -12.18
CA LEU A 35 4.21 -13.75 -12.24
C LEU A 35 4.75 -13.50 -13.66
N GLN A 36 5.22 -14.55 -14.35
CA GLN A 36 5.66 -14.44 -15.74
C GLN A 36 4.54 -14.01 -16.67
N ALA A 37 3.33 -14.54 -16.48
CA ALA A 37 2.15 -14.14 -17.24
C ALA A 37 1.84 -12.63 -17.10
N ALA A 38 2.15 -12.02 -15.94
CA ALA A 38 1.98 -10.58 -15.73
C ALA A 38 2.92 -9.72 -16.60
N PHE A 39 4.07 -10.25 -17.05
CA PHE A 39 5.01 -9.55 -17.93
C PHE A 39 4.70 -9.69 -19.42
N THR A 40 3.65 -10.44 -19.78
CA THR A 40 3.16 -10.47 -21.16
C THR A 40 2.54 -9.13 -21.57
N PRO A 41 2.39 -8.82 -22.87
CA PRO A 41 1.79 -7.56 -23.31
C PRO A 41 0.38 -7.31 -22.74
N SER A 42 -0.42 -8.37 -22.58
CA SER A 42 -1.74 -8.31 -21.94
C SER A 42 -1.64 -8.07 -20.44
N GLY A 43 -0.69 -8.72 -19.76
CA GLY A 43 -0.42 -8.49 -18.34
C GLY A 43 0.05 -7.06 -18.05
N LEU A 44 0.89 -6.51 -18.92
CA LEU A 44 1.39 -5.14 -18.79
C LEU A 44 0.28 -4.10 -18.93
N LEU A 45 -0.74 -4.36 -19.75
CA LEU A 45 -1.90 -3.50 -19.89
C LEU A 45 -2.73 -3.46 -18.59
N TRP A 46 -2.96 -4.61 -17.96
CA TRP A 46 -3.63 -4.68 -16.66
C TRP A 46 -2.80 -4.04 -15.54
N PHE A 47 -1.49 -4.27 -15.55
CA PHE A 47 -0.58 -3.61 -14.62
C PHE A 47 -0.63 -2.08 -14.78
N ALA A 48 -0.57 -1.57 -16.02
CA ALA A 48 -0.66 -0.15 -16.30
C ALA A 48 -2.01 0.43 -15.87
N ALA A 49 -3.12 -0.26 -16.14
CA ALA A 49 -4.44 0.16 -15.69
C ALA A 49 -4.52 0.22 -14.15
N GLY A 50 -4.00 -0.79 -13.46
CA GLY A 50 -3.92 -0.80 -11.99
C GLY A 50 -3.04 0.32 -11.44
N ALA A 51 -1.89 0.56 -12.05
CA ALA A 51 -0.99 1.66 -11.68
C ALA A 51 -1.66 3.03 -11.88
N LEU A 52 -2.36 3.24 -12.99
CA LEU A 52 -3.12 4.47 -13.25
C LEU A 52 -4.23 4.68 -12.23
N LEU A 53 -4.97 3.62 -11.86
CA LEU A 53 -5.99 3.70 -10.81
C LEU A 53 -5.37 4.02 -9.44
N ALA A 54 -4.23 3.43 -9.11
CA ALA A 54 -3.53 3.70 -7.86
C ALA A 54 -3.03 5.16 -7.78
N VAL A 55 -2.35 5.65 -8.84
CA VAL A 55 -1.87 7.03 -8.93
C VAL A 55 -3.04 8.01 -8.96
N GLY A 56 -4.10 7.70 -9.71
CA GLY A 56 -5.33 8.47 -9.75
C GLY A 56 -5.98 8.59 -8.36
N GLY A 57 -6.05 7.49 -7.61
CA GLY A 57 -6.54 7.48 -6.24
C GLY A 57 -5.71 8.35 -5.29
N LEU A 58 -4.38 8.35 -5.43
CA LEU A 58 -3.49 9.26 -4.70
C LEU A 58 -3.72 10.73 -5.09
N GLY A 59 -3.99 10.99 -6.38
CA GLY A 59 -4.37 12.30 -6.88
C GLY A 59 -5.67 12.83 -6.24
N VAL A 60 -6.74 12.02 -6.22
CA VAL A 60 -8.00 12.36 -5.56
C VAL A 60 -7.78 12.66 -4.07
N ARG A 61 -6.93 11.85 -3.40
CA ARG A 61 -6.57 12.10 -2.00
C ARG A 61 -5.83 13.44 -1.84
N ALA A 62 -4.90 13.78 -2.72
CA ALA A 62 -4.20 15.06 -2.69
C ALA A 62 -5.17 16.26 -2.90
N VAL A 63 -6.14 16.14 -3.81
CA VAL A 63 -7.22 17.14 -3.98
C VAL A 63 -8.00 17.31 -2.67
N ARG A 64 -8.40 16.21 -2.03
CA ARG A 64 -9.11 16.24 -0.74
C ARG A 64 -8.32 17.00 0.34
N TRP A 65 -7.02 16.74 0.47
CA TRP A 65 -6.15 17.44 1.41
C TRP A 65 -6.02 18.93 1.10
N ARG A 66 -5.93 19.30 -0.19
CA ARG A 66 -5.92 20.70 -0.60
C ARG A 66 -7.20 21.43 -0.20
N ILE A 67 -8.37 20.78 -0.34
CA ILE A 67 -9.67 21.35 0.06
C ILE A 67 -9.72 21.53 1.58
N LEU A 68 -9.26 20.55 2.37
CA LEU A 68 -9.20 20.65 3.84
C LEU A 68 -8.28 21.77 4.33
N LEU A 69 -7.23 22.09 3.58
CA LEU A 69 -6.31 23.21 3.85
C LEU A 69 -6.80 24.54 3.24
N SER A 70 -8.08 24.64 2.85
CA SER A 70 -8.69 25.84 2.25
C SER A 70 -7.92 26.37 1.03
N GLY A 71 -7.28 25.49 0.26
CA GLY A 71 -6.48 25.89 -0.90
C GLY A 71 -5.13 26.52 -0.57
N GLY A 72 -4.67 26.46 0.69
CA GLY A 72 -3.40 27.05 1.15
C GLY A 72 -2.12 26.46 0.55
N LEU A 73 -2.24 25.43 -0.31
CA LEU A 73 -1.10 24.83 -1.01
C LEU A 73 -1.48 24.49 -2.47
N PRO A 74 -0.54 24.63 -3.44
CA PRO A 74 -0.71 24.11 -4.78
C PRO A 74 -0.91 22.58 -4.79
N LEU A 75 -1.76 22.09 -5.70
CA LEU A 75 -2.09 20.65 -5.79
C LEU A 75 -0.86 19.76 -5.95
N VAL A 76 0.09 20.17 -6.80
CA VAL A 76 1.34 19.43 -7.05
C VAL A 76 2.16 19.28 -5.76
N ARG A 77 2.25 20.33 -4.95
CA ARG A 77 2.95 20.29 -3.67
C ARG A 77 2.23 19.38 -2.67
N ALA A 78 0.90 19.46 -2.59
CA ALA A 78 0.10 18.58 -1.73
C ALA A 78 0.25 17.11 -2.15
N PHE A 79 0.29 16.83 -3.45
CA PHE A 79 0.52 15.49 -3.99
C PHE A 79 1.92 14.96 -3.63
N HIS A 80 2.98 15.75 -3.79
CA HIS A 80 4.33 15.30 -3.42
C HIS A 80 4.47 15.02 -1.93
N ILE A 81 3.96 15.91 -1.06
CA ILE A 81 3.98 15.71 0.39
C ILE A 81 3.27 14.40 0.76
N LEU A 82 2.09 14.17 0.17
CA LEU A 82 1.31 12.95 0.40
C LEU A 82 2.09 11.70 -0.01
N ASN A 83 2.72 11.70 -1.20
CA ASN A 83 3.49 10.55 -1.67
C ASN A 83 4.72 10.28 -0.80
N ILE A 84 5.42 11.32 -0.34
CA ILE A 84 6.55 11.17 0.58
C ILE A 84 6.07 10.58 1.91
N ALA A 85 4.98 11.08 2.47
CA ALA A 85 4.40 10.51 3.69
C ALA A 85 4.00 9.03 3.50
N TYR A 86 3.43 8.66 2.35
CA TYR A 86 3.14 7.26 2.03
C TYR A 86 4.40 6.41 1.86
N LEU A 87 5.44 6.94 1.24
CA LEU A 87 6.73 6.25 1.11
C LEU A 87 7.33 5.99 2.50
N VAL A 88 7.37 7.02 3.36
CA VAL A 88 7.86 6.91 4.73
C VAL A 88 7.02 5.89 5.52
N ASN A 89 5.70 5.91 5.37
CA ASN A 89 4.80 4.94 6.02
C ASN A 89 4.94 3.52 5.46
N GLY A 90 5.39 3.36 4.22
CA GLY A 90 5.65 2.05 3.61
C GLY A 90 7.01 1.49 3.99
N VAL A 91 8.02 2.34 4.21
CA VAL A 91 9.39 1.94 4.57
C VAL A 91 9.56 1.81 6.08
N LEU A 92 9.02 2.75 6.86
CA LEU A 92 9.11 2.72 8.31
C LEU A 92 7.92 1.99 8.91
N PRO A 93 8.15 0.96 9.75
CA PRO A 93 7.07 0.28 10.45
C PRO A 93 6.35 1.25 11.39
N LEU A 94 5.10 0.91 11.74
CA LEU A 94 4.22 1.65 12.66
C LEU A 94 3.62 2.96 12.12
N ARG A 95 3.61 3.16 10.80
CA ARG A 95 3.00 4.36 10.18
C ARG A 95 3.58 5.66 10.76
N ALA A 96 4.89 5.66 10.99
CA ALA A 96 5.63 6.78 11.61
C ALA A 96 5.68 8.07 10.75
N GLY A 97 5.17 8.01 9.53
CA GLY A 97 4.98 9.16 8.65
C GLY A 97 3.57 9.74 8.65
N GLU A 98 2.66 9.29 9.53
CA GLU A 98 1.40 9.98 9.86
C GLU A 98 1.60 11.08 10.92
#